data_AF-A0A832UPB9-F1
#
_entry.id   AF-A0A832UPB9-F1
#
_cell.length_a   1.000
_cell.length_b   1.000
_cell.length_c   1.000
_cell.angle_alpha   90.00
_cell.angle_beta   90.00
_cell.angle_gamma   90.00
#
_symmetry.space_group_name_H-M   'P 1'
#
loop_
_entity.id
_entity.type
_entity.pdbx_description
1 polymer ?
#
loop_
_entity_poly.entity_id
_entity_poly.type
_entity_poly.pdbx_seq_one_letter_code
_entity_poly.pdbx_strand_id
1 'polypeptide(L)'
;APAFQEIAQTLPDIRIVIFRMKKVPHIDQTGLYAMEEVVTALEARGIAVIMTGLREQPKLMLKRINIIPGLIPEQFLFSTFEKCIEWLDEELSDREKADMHCFFDDLKDDREKLKLSPNYRL
;
A
#
# COMPACT_ATOMS: atom_id res chain seq x y z
N ALA A 1 -12.82 -10.10 5.48
CA ALA A 1 -13.52 -11.19 4.79
C ALA A 1 -12.50 -12.13 4.18
N PRO A 2 -12.59 -13.45 4.42
CA PRO A 2 -11.53 -14.42 4.09
C PRO A 2 -11.18 -14.51 2.59
N ALA A 3 -12.15 -14.26 1.71
CA ALA A 3 -11.94 -14.30 0.26
C ALA A 3 -10.86 -13.30 -0.24
N PHE A 4 -10.70 -12.16 0.42
CA PHE A 4 -9.70 -11.16 0.01
C PHE A 4 -8.27 -11.59 0.35
N GLN A 5 -8.08 -12.27 1.48
CA GLN A 5 -6.79 -12.83 1.91
C GLN A 5 -6.35 -13.98 0.98
N GLU A 6 -7.29 -14.84 0.59
CA GLU A 6 -7.05 -15.97 -0.31
C GLU A 6 -6.64 -15.49 -1.72
N ILE A 7 -7.34 -14.47 -2.25
CA ILE A 7 -6.95 -13.83 -3.50
C ILE A 7 -5.53 -13.29 -3.39
N ALA A 8 -5.19 -12.58 -2.31
CA ALA A 8 -3.84 -12.06 -2.14
C ALA A 8 -2.81 -13.19 -2.28
N GLN A 9 -2.96 -14.31 -1.57
CA GLN A 9 -2.01 -15.42 -1.55
C GLN A 9 -1.79 -16.13 -2.90
N THR A 10 -2.75 -16.08 -3.83
CA THR A 10 -2.70 -16.86 -5.10
C THR A 10 -2.05 -16.15 -6.27
N LEU A 11 -1.63 -14.88 -6.11
CA LEU A 11 -1.13 -14.04 -7.21
C LEU A 11 0.31 -14.40 -7.67
N PRO A 12 0.54 -14.87 -8.92
CA PRO A 12 1.88 -15.11 -9.44
C PRO A 12 2.48 -13.83 -10.07
N ASP A 13 3.75 -13.56 -9.77
CA ASP A 13 4.58 -12.43 -10.27
C ASP A 13 3.91 -11.04 -10.21
N ILE A 14 3.36 -10.69 -9.06
CA ILE A 14 2.79 -9.36 -8.79
C ILE A 14 3.77 -8.55 -7.97
N ARG A 15 4.03 -7.33 -8.43
CA ARG A 15 4.96 -6.38 -7.80
C ARG A 15 4.25 -5.21 -7.14
N ILE A 16 3.12 -4.82 -7.69
CA ILE A 16 2.34 -3.66 -7.24
C ILE A 16 0.86 -4.03 -7.20
N VAL A 17 0.19 -3.65 -6.11
CA VAL A 17 -1.26 -3.77 -5.95
C VAL A 17 -1.84 -2.37 -5.69
N ILE A 18 -2.83 -1.99 -6.50
CA ILE A 18 -3.50 -0.69 -6.39
C ILE A 18 -4.88 -0.86 -5.74
N PHE A 19 -5.06 -0.32 -4.54
CA PHE A 19 -6.34 -0.25 -3.86
C PHE A 19 -7.12 0.99 -4.33
N ARG A 20 -8.24 0.77 -5.02
CA ARG A 20 -9.11 1.82 -5.55
C ARG A 20 -10.21 2.18 -4.55
N MET A 21 -9.94 3.20 -3.73
CA MET A 21 -10.77 3.59 -2.58
C MET A 21 -11.90 4.57 -2.91
N LYS A 22 -12.03 5.02 -4.17
CA LYS A 22 -13.05 6.01 -4.60
C LYS A 22 -14.49 5.65 -4.20
N LYS A 23 -14.82 4.35 -4.19
CA LYS A 23 -16.14 3.80 -3.84
C LYS A 23 -16.25 3.35 -2.37
N VAL A 24 -15.23 3.60 -1.55
CA VAL A 24 -15.22 3.27 -0.11
C VAL A 24 -15.48 4.57 0.66
N PRO A 25 -16.74 4.85 1.06
CA PRO A 25 -17.07 6.08 1.76
C PRO A 25 -16.61 6.07 3.23
N HIS A 26 -16.62 4.89 3.85
CA HIS A 26 -16.29 4.70 5.26
C HIS A 26 -15.55 3.39 5.46
N ILE A 27 -14.66 3.37 6.45
CA ILE A 27 -14.04 2.16 7.00
C ILE A 27 -14.25 2.14 8.51
N ASP A 28 -14.62 0.98 9.03
CA ASP A 28 -14.77 0.77 10.47
C ASP A 28 -13.53 0.05 11.05
N GLN A 29 -13.58 -0.25 12.34
CA GLN A 29 -12.49 -0.92 13.05
C GLN A 29 -12.16 -2.29 12.45
N THR A 30 -13.15 -3.09 12.07
CA THR A 30 -12.93 -4.41 11.48
C THR A 30 -12.32 -4.31 10.09
N GLY A 31 -12.74 -3.31 9.31
CA GLY A 31 -12.16 -3.01 8.01
C GLY A 31 -10.70 -2.57 8.10
N LEU A 32 -10.34 -1.80 9.13
CA LEU A 32 -8.96 -1.37 9.38
C LEU A 32 -8.04 -2.56 9.71
N TYR A 33 -8.47 -3.46 10.59
CA TYR A 33 -7.69 -4.67 10.90
C TYR A 33 -7.49 -5.56 9.68
N ALA A 34 -8.55 -5.76 8.88
CA ALA A 34 -8.44 -6.52 7.64
C ALA A 34 -7.48 -5.84 6.63
N MET A 35 -7.46 -4.51 6.59
CA MET A 35 -6.56 -3.74 5.73
C MET A 35 -5.09 -3.92 6.15
N GLU A 36 -4.82 -3.78 7.45
CA GLU A 36 -3.48 -3.97 8.03
C GLU A 36 -2.93 -5.35 7.68
N GLU A 37 -3.69 -6.41 7.98
CA GLU A 37 -3.28 -7.79 7.74
C GLU A 37 -2.96 -8.04 6.26
N VAL A 38 -3.78 -7.53 5.35
CA VAL A 38 -3.56 -7.73 3.91
C VAL A 38 -2.35 -6.94 3.43
N VAL A 39 -2.20 -5.69 3.84
CA VAL A 39 -1.05 -4.86 3.46
C VAL A 39 0.24 -5.49 3.97
N THR A 40 0.27 -5.96 5.21
CA THR A 40 1.42 -6.68 5.79
C THR A 40 1.72 -7.98 5.04
N ALA A 41 0.69 -8.76 4.66
CA ALA A 41 0.89 -10.00 3.91
C ALA A 41 1.43 -9.76 2.49
N LEU A 42 0.98 -8.70 1.82
CA LEU A 42 1.50 -8.27 0.51
C LEU A 42 2.95 -7.79 0.64
N GLU A 43 3.23 -6.98 1.66
CA GLU A 43 4.58 -6.49 1.92
C GLU A 43 5.57 -7.62 2.22
N ALA A 44 5.19 -8.59 3.04
CA ALA A 44 6.04 -9.75 3.37
C ALA A 44 6.46 -10.55 2.11
N ARG A 45 5.73 -10.39 1.02
CA ARG A 45 6.02 -10.99 -0.30
C ARG A 45 6.74 -10.06 -1.26
N GLY A 46 7.16 -8.88 -0.81
CA GLY A 46 7.81 -7.87 -1.63
C GLY A 46 6.85 -7.15 -2.60
N ILE A 47 5.55 -7.16 -2.31
CA ILE A 47 4.52 -6.52 -3.14
C ILE A 47 4.20 -5.14 -2.56
N ALA A 48 4.42 -4.09 -3.35
CA ALA A 48 4.09 -2.73 -2.96
C ALA A 48 2.58 -2.46 -3.05
N VAL A 49 2.04 -1.68 -2.11
CA VAL A 49 0.63 -1.28 -2.09
C VAL A 49 0.52 0.21 -2.35
N ILE A 50 -0.34 0.57 -3.30
CA ILE A 50 -0.71 1.94 -3.65
C ILE A 50 -2.19 2.16 -3.33
N MET A 51 -2.56 3.32 -2.80
CA MET A 51 -3.96 3.68 -2.57
C MET A 51 -4.37 4.86 -3.43
N THR A 52 -5.53 4.75 -4.09
CA THR A 52 -6.09 5.81 -4.93
C THR A 52 -7.47 6.23 -4.46
N GLY A 53 -7.77 7.53 -4.52
CA GLY A 53 -9.11 8.05 -4.26
C GLY A 53 -9.60 7.86 -2.82
N LEU A 54 -8.67 7.92 -1.84
CA LEU A 54 -9.02 7.91 -0.43
C LEU A 54 -9.88 9.12 -0.08
N ARG A 55 -11.05 8.87 0.50
CA ARG A 55 -11.87 9.91 1.11
C ARG A 55 -11.35 10.29 2.49
N GLU A 56 -11.85 11.40 3.03
CA GLU A 56 -11.40 11.97 4.30
C GLU A 56 -11.52 10.98 5.47
N GLN A 57 -12.67 10.33 5.66
CA GLN A 57 -12.87 9.40 6.77
C GLN A 57 -11.92 8.18 6.69
N PRO A 58 -11.83 7.43 5.56
CA PRO A 58 -10.87 6.33 5.46
C PRO A 58 -9.41 6.78 5.64
N LYS A 59 -9.02 7.93 5.06
CA LYS A 59 -7.67 8.47 5.22
C LYS A 59 -7.34 8.76 6.68
N LEU A 60 -8.26 9.40 7.40
CA LEU A 60 -8.09 9.70 8.82
C LEU A 60 -7.95 8.41 9.65
N MET A 61 -8.77 7.40 9.36
CA MET A 61 -8.73 6.13 10.08
C MET A 61 -7.40 5.38 9.85
N LEU A 62 -6.94 5.29 8.60
CA LEU A 62 -5.66 4.65 8.25
C LEU A 62 -4.46 5.36 8.88
N LYS A 63 -4.53 6.69 9.02
CA LYS A 63 -3.51 7.47 9.74
C LYS A 63 -3.53 7.22 11.25
N ARG A 64 -4.71 7.09 11.86
CA ARG A 64 -4.84 6.89 13.32
C ARG A 64 -4.14 5.63 13.82
N ILE A 65 -4.16 4.57 13.03
CA ILE A 65 -3.50 3.29 13.37
C ILE A 65 -2.15 3.12 12.67
N ASN A 66 -1.60 4.20 12.11
CA ASN A 66 -0.28 4.23 11.47
C ASN A 66 -0.10 3.26 10.27
N ILE A 67 -1.19 2.85 9.61
CA ILE A 67 -1.07 2.21 8.28
C ILE A 67 -0.48 3.23 7.30
N ILE A 68 -0.91 4.49 7.39
CA ILE A 68 -0.31 5.61 6.67
C ILE A 68 0.35 6.54 7.70
N PRO A 69 1.66 6.87 7.59
CA PRO A 69 2.60 6.43 6.56
C PRO A 69 3.32 5.11 6.86
N GLY A 70 3.10 4.47 8.02
CA GLY A 70 3.95 3.38 8.52
C GLY A 70 4.04 2.15 7.62
N LEU A 71 2.91 1.66 7.08
CA LEU A 71 2.88 0.55 6.13
C LEU A 71 2.80 1.01 4.68
N ILE A 72 2.14 2.14 4.43
CA ILE A 72 1.98 2.73 3.09
C ILE A 72 2.50 4.16 3.14
N PRO A 73 3.71 4.41 2.58
CA PRO A 73 4.26 5.75 2.45
C PRO A 73 3.30 6.74 1.77
N GLU A 74 3.35 8.02 2.17
CA GLU A 74 2.43 9.04 1.62
C GLU A 74 2.61 9.25 0.10
N GLN A 75 3.82 9.00 -0.42
CA GLN A 75 4.11 9.06 -1.87
C GLN A 75 3.32 8.04 -2.70
N PHE A 76 2.77 6.99 -2.06
CA PHE A 76 1.90 5.99 -2.72
C PHE A 76 0.41 6.27 -2.53
N LEU A 77 0.06 7.52 -2.20
CA LEU A 77 -1.32 7.96 -2.10
C LEU A 77 -1.66 8.90 -3.25
N PHE A 78 -2.52 8.46 -4.14
CA PHE A 78 -2.95 9.25 -5.30
C PHE A 78 -4.40 9.69 -5.16
N SER A 79 -4.70 10.91 -5.63
CA SER A 79 -6.08 11.41 -5.61
C SER A 79 -7.00 10.66 -6.58
N THR A 80 -6.44 10.17 -7.69
CA THR A 80 -7.18 9.50 -8.76
C THR A 80 -6.39 8.29 -9.26
N PHE A 81 -7.10 7.36 -9.93
CA PHE A 81 -6.46 6.18 -10.50
C PHE A 81 -5.57 6.58 -11.69
N GLU A 82 -6.02 7.54 -12.48
CA GLU A 82 -5.35 8.05 -13.67
C GLU A 82 -3.97 8.62 -13.32
N LYS A 83 -3.86 9.45 -12.28
CA LYS A 83 -2.56 9.98 -11.81
C LYS A 83 -1.62 8.89 -11.31
N CYS A 84 -2.15 7.82 -10.72
CA CYS A 84 -1.35 6.68 -10.30
C CYS A 84 -0.79 5.93 -11.50
N ILE A 85 -1.56 5.78 -12.57
CA ILE A 85 -1.10 5.15 -13.81
C ILE A 85 -0.06 6.03 -14.52
N GLU A 86 -0.31 7.34 -14.63
CA GLU A 86 0.69 8.28 -15.19
C GLU A 86 2.03 8.19 -14.46
N TRP A 87 1.99 8.24 -13.12
CA TRP A 87 3.20 8.07 -12.31
C TRP A 87 3.84 6.69 -12.49
N LEU A 88 3.05 5.61 -12.54
CA LEU A 88 3.60 4.27 -12.79
C LEU A 88 4.23 4.15 -14.16
N ASP A 89 3.62 4.72 -15.20
CA ASP A 89 4.15 4.70 -16.56
C ASP A 89 5.48 5.46 -16.61
N GLU A 90 5.59 6.63 -15.98
CA GLU A 90 6.84 7.39 -15.87
C GLU A 90 7.93 6.57 -15.13
N GLU A 91 7.62 6.06 -13.94
CA GLU A 91 8.57 5.29 -13.12
C GLU A 91 9.03 3.97 -13.77
N LEU A 92 8.15 3.34 -14.55
CA LEU A 92 8.44 2.07 -15.24
C LEU A 92 9.01 2.27 -16.64
N SER A 93 8.82 3.44 -17.27
CA SER A 93 9.32 3.72 -18.61
C SER A 93 10.84 3.87 -18.68
N ASP A 94 11.47 4.33 -17.59
CA ASP A 94 12.91 4.58 -17.50
C ASP A 94 13.72 3.39 -16.94
N ARG A 95 13.09 2.25 -16.64
CA ARG A 95 13.74 1.10 -15.97
C ARG A 95 13.56 -0.20 -16.74
N GLU A 96 14.65 -0.89 -17.07
CA GLU A 96 14.55 -2.27 -17.57
C GLU A 96 14.03 -3.19 -16.45
N LYS A 97 13.45 -4.35 -16.80
CA LYS A 97 12.93 -5.31 -15.81
C LYS A 97 13.94 -5.72 -14.72
N ALA A 98 15.24 -5.61 -15.00
CA ALA A 98 16.32 -5.82 -14.03
C ALA A 98 16.40 -4.68 -12.99
N ASP A 99 16.22 -3.43 -13.40
CA ASP A 99 16.25 -2.24 -12.55
C ASP A 99 14.97 -2.08 -11.72
N MET A 100 13.89 -2.74 -12.15
CA MET A 100 12.70 -2.91 -11.32
C MET A 100 13.04 -3.61 -10.00
N HIS A 101 13.94 -4.62 -9.94
CA HIS A 101 14.34 -5.22 -8.66
C HIS A 101 14.97 -4.20 -7.70
N CYS A 102 15.85 -3.33 -8.21
CA CYS A 102 16.43 -2.24 -7.43
C CYS A 102 15.37 -1.24 -6.94
N PHE A 103 14.36 -0.88 -7.75
CA PHE A 103 13.26 0.00 -7.29
C PHE A 103 12.54 -0.56 -6.05
N PHE A 104 12.31 -1.88 -5.98
CA PHE A 104 11.68 -2.49 -4.80
C PHE A 104 12.65 -2.77 -3.65
N ASP A 105 13.97 -2.77 -3.90
CA ASP A 105 14.99 -2.82 -2.85
C ASP A 105 15.27 -1.42 -2.28
N ASP A 106 15.25 -0.37 -3.09
CA ASP A 106 15.22 1.04 -2.67
C ASP A 106 13.97 1.30 -1.80
N LEU A 107 12.83 0.67 -2.15
CA LEU A 107 11.63 0.67 -1.31
C LEU A 107 11.82 -0.04 0.03
N LYS A 108 12.67 -1.06 0.13
CA LYS A 108 12.98 -1.67 1.43
C LYS A 108 13.90 -0.77 2.25
N ASP A 109 14.89 -0.14 1.62
CA ASP A 109 15.85 0.76 2.28
C ASP A 109 15.19 2.03 2.82
N ASP A 110 14.26 2.64 2.08
CA ASP A 110 13.48 3.78 2.58
C ASP A 110 12.53 3.39 3.72
N ARG A 111 12.14 2.11 3.81
CA ARG A 111 11.27 1.59 4.88
C ARG A 111 12.02 1.20 6.14
N GLU A 112 13.28 0.74 6.04
CA GLU A 112 14.14 0.56 7.21
C GLU A 112 14.38 1.89 7.94
N LYS A 113 14.48 3.00 7.19
CA LYS A 113 14.55 4.37 7.76
C LYS A 113 13.25 4.81 8.44
N LEU A 114 12.09 4.25 8.03
CA LEU A 114 10.75 4.61 8.54
C LEU A 114 10.26 3.71 9.69
N LYS A 115 11.06 2.74 10.17
CA LYS A 115 10.81 1.97 11.41
C LYS A 115 10.88 2.88 12.66
N LEU A 116 9.97 3.85 12.77
CA LEU A 116 9.62 4.48 14.03
C LEU A 116 8.77 3.48 14.82
N SER A 117 9.35 2.98 15.91
CA SER A 117 8.80 2.01 16.84
C SER A 117 7.30 2.23 17.11
N PRO A 118 6.44 1.21 16.98
CA PRO A 118 5.04 1.35 17.38
C PRO A 118 4.96 1.44 18.91
N ASN A 119 4.77 2.65 19.44
CA ASN A 119 4.32 2.85 20.81
C ASN A 119 2.83 2.50 20.87
N TYR A 120 2.52 1.21 21.01
CA TYR A 120 1.19 0.80 21.46
C TYR A 120 1.06 1.18 22.94
N ARG A 121 0.41 2.31 23.20
CA ARG A 121 -0.25 2.52 24.49
C ARG A 121 -1.70 2.07 24.34
N LEU A 122 -1.97 0.88 24.87
CA LEU A 122 -3.29 0.52 25.39
C LEU A 122 -3.62 1.44 26.58
#